data_AF-A0A804M7Q0-F1
#
_entry.id   AF-A0A804M7Q0-F1
#
_cell.length_a   1.000
_cell.length_b   1.000
_cell.length_c   1.000
_cell.angle_alpha   90.00
_cell.angle_beta   90.00
_cell.angle_gamma   90.00
#
_symmetry.space_group_name_H-M   'P 1'
#
loop_
_entity.id
_entity.type
_entity.pdbx_description
1 polymer ?
#
loop_
_entity_poly.entity_id
_entity_poly.type
_entity_poly.pdbx_seq_one_letter_code
_entity_poly.pdbx_strand_id
1 'polypeptide(L)'
;KCHSCVVDFSPFNRRHHCRNCGEIFCDKCSQGRIALTAEDNAPLVRVCDRCMAEVTQRLSIAKDVANRSATVQSHEDLARKLKVIYCFFPVIYSFKWLCT
;
A
#
# COMPACT_ATOMS: atom_id res chain seq x y z
N LYS A 1 15.67 9.91 27.11
CA LYS A 1 14.42 10.68 26.89
C LYS A 1 13.68 10.11 25.68
N CYS A 2 12.36 10.26 25.62
CA CYS A 2 11.57 9.94 24.42
C CYS A 2 12.05 10.81 23.24
N HIS A 3 12.27 10.20 22.07
CA HIS A 3 12.72 10.92 20.87
C HIS A 3 11.70 11.97 20.38
N SER A 4 10.40 11.77 20.61
CA SER A 4 9.35 12.71 20.18
C SER A 4 9.05 13.79 21.21
N CYS A 5 8.60 13.42 22.42
CA CYS A 5 8.16 14.39 23.43
C CYS A 5 9.21 14.76 24.48
N VAL A 6 10.44 14.25 24.35
CA VAL A 6 11.60 14.62 25.20
C VAL A 6 11.42 14.27 26.70
N VAL A 7 10.36 13.55 27.08
CA VAL A 7 10.13 13.11 28.46
C VAL A 7 11.21 12.12 28.93
N ASP A 8 11.61 12.22 30.19
CA ASP A 8 12.54 11.28 30.81
C ASP A 8 11.92 9.91 31.03
N PHE A 9 12.75 8.88 30.87
CA PHE A 9 12.34 7.51 31.16
C PHE A 9 12.48 7.23 32.65
N SER A 10 11.57 6.44 33.20
CA SER A 10 11.53 6.04 34.60
C SER A 10 11.01 4.60 34.71
N PRO A 11 11.02 3.96 35.89
CA PRO A 11 10.44 2.63 36.06
C PRO A 11 8.97 2.52 35.59
N PHE A 12 8.23 3.63 35.67
CA PHE A 12 6.84 3.76 35.22
C PHE A 12 6.72 4.24 33.76
N ASN A 13 7.69 5.00 33.25
CA ASN A 13 7.75 5.42 31.86
C ASN A 13 8.85 4.66 31.11
N ARG A 14 8.50 3.46 30.62
CA ARG A 14 9.46 2.51 30.04
C ARG A 14 9.88 2.91 28.61
N ARG A 15 11.00 2.33 28.17
CA ARG A 15 11.59 2.54 26.84
C ARG A 15 10.95 1.60 25.81
N HIS A 16 10.55 2.14 24.66
CA HIS A 16 9.98 1.36 23.55
C HIS A 16 10.63 1.74 22.22
N HIS A 17 11.07 0.76 21.44
CA HIS A 17 11.66 1.02 20.12
C HIS A 17 10.59 1.14 19.02
N CYS A 18 10.76 2.08 18.09
CA CYS A 18 10.02 2.03 16.83
C CYS A 18 10.67 0.98 15.91
N ARG A 19 9.89 0.00 15.43
CA ARG A 19 10.43 -1.06 14.57
C ARG A 19 10.78 -0.58 13.15
N ASN A 20 10.29 0.60 12.76
CA ASN A 20 10.60 1.20 11.45
C ASN A 20 11.86 2.07 11.48
N CYS A 21 12.03 2.95 12.48
CA CYS A 21 13.16 3.89 12.53
C CYS A 21 14.22 3.58 13.61
N GLY A 22 14.01 2.59 14.49
CA GLY A 22 14.98 2.18 15.52
C GLY A 22 15.05 3.06 16.77
N GLU A 23 14.54 4.30 16.72
CA GLU A 23 14.56 5.26 17.84
C GLU A 23 13.72 4.82 19.05
N ILE A 24 14.02 5.42 20.22
CA ILE A 24 13.38 5.11 21.51
C ILE A 24 12.29 6.12 21.87
N PHE A 25 11.09 5.63 22.16
CA PHE A 25 9.90 6.40 22.51
C PHE A 25 9.33 5.95 23.86
N CYS A 26 8.51 6.80 24.47
CA CYS A 26 7.59 6.38 25.53
C CYS A 26 6.38 5.66 24.91
N ASP A 27 5.56 5.02 25.75
CA ASP A 27 4.39 4.29 25.25
C ASP A 27 3.44 5.21 24.46
N LYS A 28 3.20 6.43 24.98
CA LYS A 28 2.32 7.44 24.35
C LYS A 28 2.72 7.83 22.92
N CYS A 29 4.02 7.95 22.62
CA CYS A 29 4.51 8.34 21.29
C CYS A 29 4.75 7.15 20.35
N SER A 30 4.41 5.93 20.78
CA SER A 30 4.62 4.71 20.01
C SER A 30 3.48 3.71 20.18
N GLN A 31 2.24 4.20 20.27
CA GLN A 31 1.07 3.33 20.43
C GLN A 31 0.68 2.63 19.12
N GLY A 32 1.01 3.24 17.98
CA GLY A 32 0.68 2.74 16.65
C GLY A 32 1.19 1.32 16.38
N ARG A 33 0.35 0.52 15.74
CA ARG A 33 0.65 -0.84 15.26
C ARG A 33 0.34 -0.91 13.76
N ILE A 34 1.34 -1.23 12.95
CA ILE A 34 1.20 -1.32 11.49
C ILE A 34 2.06 -2.43 10.92
N ALA A 35 1.62 -3.04 9.82
CA ALA A 35 2.42 -3.92 8.99
C ALA A 35 3.43 -3.09 8.20
N LEU A 36 4.71 -3.47 8.22
CA LEU A 36 5.73 -2.76 7.44
C LEU A 36 5.83 -3.27 6.00
N THR A 37 5.21 -4.41 5.70
CA THR A 37 5.16 -5.03 4.37
C THR A 37 3.72 -5.08 3.88
N ALA A 38 3.54 -5.18 2.56
CA ALA A 38 2.23 -5.24 1.91
C ALA A 38 1.63 -6.67 1.88
N GLU A 39 2.23 -7.61 2.61
CA GLU A 39 1.78 -9.00 2.68
C GLU A 39 0.51 -9.10 3.53
N ASP A 40 -0.46 -9.91 3.10
CA ASP A 40 -1.76 -10.04 3.78
C ASP A 40 -1.65 -10.53 5.24
N ASN A 41 -0.57 -11.24 5.57
CA ASN A 41 -0.31 -11.80 6.91
C ASN A 41 0.87 -11.12 7.62
N ALA A 42 1.27 -9.93 7.19
CA ALA A 42 2.36 -9.19 7.80
C ALA A 42 2.06 -8.87 9.27
N PRO A 43 2.96 -9.21 10.23
CA PRO A 43 2.71 -8.95 11.64
C PRO A 43 2.67 -7.44 11.93
N LEU A 44 1.68 -7.02 12.72
CA LEU A 44 1.57 -5.62 13.16
C LEU A 44 2.62 -5.31 14.22
N VAL A 45 3.56 -4.43 13.88
CA VAL A 45 4.67 -4.05 14.78
C VAL A 45 4.47 -2.65 15.35
N ARG A 46 5.05 -2.41 16.53
CA ARG A 46 5.02 -1.10 17.19
C ARG A 46 5.85 -0.06 16.44
N VAL A 47 5.24 1.06 16.09
CA VAL A 47 5.89 2.19 15.44
C VAL A 47 5.60 3.49 16.18
N CYS A 48 6.46 4.50 16.01
CA CYS A 48 6.16 5.85 16.46
C CYS A 48 5.13 6.54 15.55
N ASP A 49 4.52 7.60 16.05
CA ASP A 49 3.43 8.31 15.34
C ASP A 49 3.86 8.81 13.95
N ARG A 50 5.10 9.30 13.81
CA ARG A 50 5.66 9.70 12.51
C ARG A 50 5.74 8.53 11.53
N CYS A 51 6.29 7.40 11.98
CA CYS A 51 6.41 6.21 11.14
C CYS A 51 5.06 5.58 10.84
N MET A 52 4.09 5.70 11.74
CA MET A 52 2.71 5.27 11.50
C MET A 52 2.13 6.01 10.29
N ALA A 53 2.25 7.34 10.25
CA ALA A 53 1.77 8.14 9.13
C ALA A 53 2.51 7.82 7.81
N GLU A 54 3.85 7.75 7.85
CA GLU A 54 4.67 7.45 6.67
C GLU A 54 4.36 6.07 6.07
N VAL A 55 4.27 5.03 6.90
CA VAL A 55 4.01 3.66 6.44
C VAL A 55 2.58 3.53 5.91
N THR A 56 1.60 4.15 6.58
CA THR A 56 0.20 4.15 6.11
C THR A 56 0.08 4.76 4.72
N GLN A 57 0.74 5.91 4.49
CA GLN A 57 0.76 6.57 3.18
C GLN A 57 1.47 5.73 2.11
N ARG A 58 2.59 5.08 2.45
CA ARG A 58 3.29 4.20 1.51
C ARG A 58 2.43 3.01 1.11
N LEU A 59 1.73 2.39 2.06
CA LEU A 59 0.84 1.25 1.79
C LEU A 59 -0.40 1.66 0.98
N SER A 60 -0.97 2.84 1.21
CA SER A 60 -2.10 3.33 0.40
C SER A 60 -1.66 3.55 -1.05
N ILE A 61 -0.51 4.19 -1.28
CA ILE A 61 0.04 4.39 -2.62
C ILE A 61 0.30 3.05 -3.31
N ALA A 62 0.89 2.08 -2.61
CA ALA A 62 1.15 0.75 -3.17
C ALA A 62 -0.15 0.05 -3.59
N LYS A 63 -1.23 0.18 -2.80
CA LYS A 63 -2.56 -0.35 -3.14
C LYS A 63 -3.17 0.35 -4.34
N ASP A 64 -3.06 1.67 -4.42
CA ASP A 64 -3.57 2.44 -5.56
C ASP A 64 -2.85 2.08 -6.86
N VAL A 65 -1.52 1.90 -6.79
CA VAL A 65 -0.71 1.46 -7.94
C VAL A 65 -1.10 0.04 -8.38
N ALA A 66 -1.27 -0.89 -7.44
CA ALA A 66 -1.73 -2.24 -7.74
C ALA A 66 -3.13 -2.24 -8.39
N ASN A 67 -4.05 -1.42 -7.89
CA ASN A 67 -5.41 -1.32 -8.42
C ASN A 67 -5.46 -0.67 -9.81
N ARG A 68 -4.62 0.35 -10.06
CA ARG A 68 -4.46 0.95 -11.39
C ARG A 68 -3.88 -0.06 -12.37
N SER A 69 -2.88 -0.84 -11.97
CA SER A 69 -2.30 -1.89 -12.82
C SER A 69 -3.34 -2.95 -13.19
N ALA A 70 -4.15 -3.41 -12.21
CA ALA A 70 -5.24 -4.35 -12.46
C ALA A 70 -6.33 -3.76 -13.38
N THR A 71 -6.66 -2.48 -13.21
CA THR A 71 -7.64 -1.78 -14.06
C THR A 71 -7.13 -1.66 -15.50
N VAL A 72 -5.85 -1.30 -15.70
CA VAL A 72 -5.24 -1.22 -17.03
C VAL A 72 -5.18 -2.60 -17.70
N GLN A 73 -4.78 -3.63 -16.96
CA GLN A 73 -4.76 -5.01 -17.46
C GLN A 73 -6.16 -5.47 -17.89
N SER A 74 -7.18 -5.19 -17.09
CA SER A 74 -8.59 -5.49 -17.42
C SER A 74 -9.04 -4.77 -18.71
N HIS A 75 -8.65 -3.51 -18.89
CA HIS A 75 -8.99 -2.75 -20.10
C HIS A 75 -8.29 -3.33 -21.34
N GLU A 76 -7.01 -3.70 -21.23
CA GLU A 76 -6.27 -4.36 -22.31
C GLU A 76 -6.86 -5.74 -22.65
N ASP A 77 -7.24 -6.53 -21.65
CA ASP A 77 -7.84 -7.84 -21.84
C ASP A 77 -9.23 -7.75 -22.50
N LEU A 78 -10.05 -6.76 -22.10
CA LEU A 78 -11.32 -6.49 -22.75
C LEU A 78 -11.13 -6.02 -24.19
N ALA A 79 -10.19 -5.11 -24.44
CA ALA A 79 -9.87 -4.64 -25.79
C ALA A 79 -9.41 -5.79 -26.70
N ARG A 80 -8.59 -6.71 -26.18
CA ARG A 80 -8.19 -7.94 -26.89
C ARG A 80 -9.40 -8.84 -27.18
N LYS A 81 -10.27 -9.09 -26.19
CA LYS A 81 -11.49 -9.91 -26.36
C LYS A 81 -12.44 -9.32 -27.40
N LEU A 82 -12.67 -8.01 -27.36
CA LEU A 82 -13.48 -7.30 -28.36
C LEU A 82 -12.85 -7.39 -29.75
N LYS A 83 -11.53 -7.16 -29.88
CA LYS A 83 -10.81 -7.29 -31.16
C LYS A 83 -10.99 -8.68 -31.77
N VAL A 84 -10.88 -9.73 -30.95
CA VAL A 84 -11.14 -11.13 -31.37
C VAL A 84 -12.57 -11.26 -31.91
N ILE A 85 -13.58 -10.89 -31.12
CA ILE A 85 -15.00 -11.01 -31.51
C ILE A 85 -15.28 -10.31 -32.85
N TYR A 86 -14.78 -9.09 -33.03
CA TYR A 86 -14.98 -8.32 -34.27
C TYR A 86 -14.18 -8.88 -35.46
N CYS A 87 -13.01 -9.49 -35.25
CA CYS A 87 -12.27 -10.18 -36.32
C CYS A 87 -12.99 -11.48 -36.78
N PHE A 88 -13.73 -12.17 -35.89
CA PHE A 88 -14.48 -13.39 -36.22
C PHE A 88 -15.83 -13.12 -36.90
N PHE A 89 -16.44 -11.96 -36.68
CA PHE A 89 -17.75 -11.60 -37.24
C PHE A 89 -17.67 -10.32 -38.09
N PRO A 90 -17.11 -10.39 -39.31
CA PRO A 90 -16.93 -9.22 -40.17
C PRO A 90 -18.25 -8.64 -40.77
N VAL A 91 -19.43 -9.01 -40.27
CA VAL A 91 -20.70 -8.80 -41.00
C VAL A 91 -21.71 -7.88 -40.29
N ILE A 92 -21.47 -7.42 -39.05
CA ILE A 92 -22.52 -6.74 -38.27
C ILE A 92 -22.20 -5.28 -37.89
N TYR A 93 -20.93 -4.85 -37.86
CA TYR A 93 -20.57 -3.48 -37.49
C TYR A 93 -19.52 -2.89 -38.43
N SER A 94 -19.81 -1.73 -39.01
CA SER A 94 -18.95 -0.99 -39.97
C SER A 94 -17.65 -0.42 -39.35
N PHE A 95 -17.21 -0.93 -38.20
CA PHE A 95 -15.95 -0.56 -37.58
C PHE A 95 -14.83 -1.42 -38.15
N LYS A 96 -14.12 -0.86 -39.13
CA LYS A 96 -12.94 -1.46 -39.76
C LYS A 96 -11.75 -1.43 -38.80
N TRP A 97 -11.73 -2.34 -37.84
CA TRP A 97 -10.52 -2.66 -37.09
C TRP A 97 -9.64 -3.50 -38.02
N LEU A 98 -8.50 -2.96 -38.45
CA LEU A 98 -7.51 -3.77 -39.17
C LEU A 98 -7.03 -4.89 -38.23
N CYS A 99 -7.47 -6.11 -38.52
CA CYS A 99 -6.83 -7.33 -38.03
C CYS A 99 -5.53 -7.44 -38.84
N THR A 100 -4.43 -6.89 -38.32
CA THR A 100 -3.08 -7.28 -38.73
C THR A 100 -2.72 -8.56 -37.99
#